data_AF-A0A963UU65-F1
#
_entry.id   AF-A0A963UU65-F1
#
_cell.length_a   1.000
_cell.length_b   1.000
_cell.length_c   1.000
_cell.angle_alpha   90.00
_cell.angle_beta   90.00
_cell.angle_gamma   90.00
#
_symmetry.space_group_name_H-M   'P 1'
#
loop_
_entity.id
_entity.type
_entity.pdbx_description
1 polymer ?
#
loop_
_entity_poly.entity_id
_entity_poly.type
_entity_poly.pdbx_seq_one_letter_code
_entity_poly.pdbx_strand_id
1 'polypeptide(L)'
;MVLLKINETYWLYEGEEYLSPMLKGGGYFPTPVICYRFEDHIGLRAFVGAGRPMTDFWGINPDIVDRLRRDEHLLESEPPLD
;
A
#
# COMPACT_ATOMS: atom_id res chain seq x y z
N MET A 1 -4.34 -0.13 -7.67
CA MET A 1 -3.85 0.73 -6.57
C MET A 1 -2.81 -0.05 -5.80
N VAL A 2 -1.83 0.64 -5.21
CA VAL A 2 -0.64 0.00 -4.63
C VAL A 2 -0.39 0.54 -3.22
N LEU A 3 -0.20 -0.39 -2.27
CA LEU A 3 0.29 -0.14 -0.93
C LEU A 3 1.74 -0.63 -0.80
N LEU A 4 2.52 0.02 0.07
CA LEU A 4 3.84 -0.44 0.49
C LEU A 4 3.76 -0.81 1.97
N LYS A 5 4.52 -1.83 2.38
CA LYS A 5 4.56 -2.33 3.75
C LYS A 5 6.01 -2.53 4.21
N ILE A 6 6.30 -2.04 5.42
CA ILE A 6 7.42 -2.51 6.25
C ILE A 6 6.82 -2.85 7.61
N ASN A 7 7.04 -4.08 8.10
CA ASN A 7 6.45 -4.56 9.35
C ASN A 7 4.92 -4.33 9.36
N GLU A 8 4.36 -3.64 10.36
CA GLU A 8 2.94 -3.31 10.47
C GLU A 8 2.63 -1.87 9.99
N THR A 9 3.57 -1.22 9.29
CA THR A 9 3.36 0.12 8.76
C THR A 9 3.08 0.07 7.27
N TYR A 10 2.06 0.83 6.85
CA TYR A 10 1.54 0.81 5.49
C TYR A 10 1.44 2.21 4.90
N TRP A 11 1.72 2.34 3.61
CA TRP A 11 1.60 3.59 2.86
C TRP A 11 0.88 3.37 1.54
N LEU A 12 0.07 4.33 1.11
CA LEU A 12 -0.47 4.37 -0.25
C LEU A 12 0.59 4.92 -1.20
N TYR A 13 1.00 4.12 -2.17
CA TYR A 13 1.95 4.51 -3.20
C TYR A 13 1.28 5.00 -4.48
N GLU A 14 0.21 4.32 -4.91
CA GLU A 14 -0.53 4.67 -6.14
C GLU A 14 -2.04 4.47 -5.97
N GLY A 15 -2.81 5.35 -6.63
CA GLY A 15 -4.28 5.31 -6.65
C GLY A 15 -4.93 6.18 -5.58
N GLU A 16 -4.39 7.38 -5.33
CA GLU A 16 -4.93 8.36 -4.39
C GLU A 16 -6.39 8.73 -4.70
N GLU A 17 -6.77 8.75 -5.98
CA GLU A 17 -8.16 8.97 -6.42
C GLU A 17 -9.16 7.93 -5.89
N TYR A 18 -8.68 6.76 -5.47
CA TYR A 18 -9.48 5.68 -4.89
C TYR A 18 -9.34 5.56 -3.37
N LEU A 19 -8.53 6.43 -2.72
CA LEU A 19 -8.27 6.37 -1.28
C LEU A 19 -9.57 6.49 -0.48
N SER A 20 -10.43 7.47 -0.80
CA SER A 20 -11.68 7.69 -0.08
C SER A 20 -12.64 6.47 -0.13
N PRO A 21 -12.96 5.90 -1.30
CA PRO A 21 -13.72 4.65 -1.40
C PRO A 21 -13.08 3.48 -0.63
N MET A 22 -11.75 3.30 -0.76
CA MET A 22 -11.02 2.23 -0.07
C MET A 22 -11.11 2.37 1.45
N LEU A 23 -10.98 3.58 2.01
CA LEU A 23 -11.09 3.83 3.45
C LEU A 23 -12.52 3.58 3.96
N LYS A 24 -13.54 3.96 3.19
CA LYS A 24 -14.95 3.73 3.56
C LYS A 24 -15.35 2.25 3.46
N GLY A 25 -14.62 1.43 2.69
CA GLY A 25 -15.01 0.05 2.40
C GLY A 25 -16.26 -0.01 1.52
N GLY A 26 -16.44 0.98 0.65
CA GLY A 26 -17.62 1.10 -0.20
C GLY A 26 -17.38 2.07 -1.36
N GLY A 27 -18.15 1.90 -2.43
CA GLY A 27 -17.84 2.52 -3.72
C GLY A 27 -16.82 1.70 -4.52
N TYR A 28 -16.29 2.28 -5.60
CA TYR A 28 -15.35 1.60 -6.49
C TYR A 28 -13.89 1.95 -6.12
N PHE A 29 -13.06 0.92 -6.07
CA PHE A 29 -11.60 1.02 -6.09
C PHE A 29 -11.03 -0.22 -6.81
N PRO A 30 -9.85 -0.13 -7.46
CA PRO A 30 -9.27 -1.27 -8.15
C PRO A 30 -8.96 -2.42 -7.20
N THR A 31 -9.51 -3.60 -7.50
CA THR A 31 -9.27 -4.84 -6.77
C THR A 31 -8.57 -5.88 -7.69
N PRO A 32 -7.58 -6.64 -7.20
CA PRO A 32 -7.04 -6.55 -5.84
C PRO A 32 -6.18 -5.27 -5.64
N VAL A 33 -6.18 -4.78 -4.41
CA VAL A 33 -5.19 -3.83 -3.92
C VAL A 33 -3.87 -4.57 -3.76
N ILE A 34 -2.84 -4.14 -4.49
CA ILE A 34 -1.52 -4.77 -4.41
C ILE A 34 -0.79 -4.19 -3.20
N CYS A 35 -0.22 -5.02 -2.34
CA CYS A 35 0.60 -4.61 -1.21
C CYS A 35 2.01 -5.21 -1.33
N TYR A 36 2.98 -4.36 -1.68
CA TYR A 36 4.38 -4.75 -1.76
C TYR A 36 5.02 -4.76 -0.38
N ARG A 37 5.61 -5.90 -0.01
CA ARG A 37 6.29 -6.10 1.28
C ARG A 37 7.79 -5.88 1.12
N PHE A 38 8.34 -5.05 1.99
CA PHE A 38 9.76 -4.79 2.10
C PHE A 38 10.27 -5.24 3.46
N GLU A 39 11.47 -5.81 3.49
CA GLU A 39 12.13 -6.21 4.73
C GLU A 39 12.59 -5.00 5.54
N ASP A 40 13.08 -3.97 4.85
CA ASP A 40 13.66 -2.80 5.47
C ASP A 40 13.41 -1.50 4.67
N HIS A 41 13.85 -0.39 5.27
CA HIS A 41 13.78 0.90 4.63
C HIS A 41 14.76 1.03 3.45
N ILE A 42 15.80 0.21 3.33
CA ILE A 42 16.76 0.31 2.23
C ILE A 42 16.08 -0.15 0.93
N GLY A 43 15.47 -1.33 0.94
CA GLY A 43 14.73 -1.86 -0.22
C GLY A 43 13.55 -0.97 -0.61
N LEU A 44 12.80 -0.48 0.37
CA LEU A 44 11.71 0.46 0.13
C LEU A 44 12.21 1.76 -0.53
N ARG A 45 13.33 2.32 -0.06
CA ARG A 45 13.89 3.58 -0.61
C ARG A 45 14.48 3.37 -2.00
N ALA A 46 15.05 2.20 -2.27
CA ALA A 46 15.48 1.83 -3.62
C ALA A 46 14.29 1.78 -4.60
N PHE A 47 13.17 1.18 -4.19
CA PHE A 47 11.94 1.09 -5.00
C PHE A 47 11.27 2.45 -5.22
N VAL A 48 11.07 3.23 -4.16
CA VAL A 48 10.40 4.54 -4.23
C VAL A 48 11.25 5.60 -4.94
N GLY A 49 12.56 5.44 -4.91
CA GLY A 49 13.53 6.41 -5.42
C GLY A 49 13.93 7.47 -4.39
N ALA A 50 15.18 7.91 -4.46
CA ALA A 50 15.79 8.79 -3.45
C ALA A 50 15.11 10.17 -3.31
N GLY A 51 14.36 10.61 -4.33
CA GLY A 51 13.74 11.94 -4.38
C GLY A 51 12.37 12.07 -3.69
N ARG A 52 11.75 10.97 -3.23
CA ARG A 52 10.42 10.99 -2.59
C ARG A 52 10.51 10.55 -1.13
N PRO A 53 10.45 11.45 -0.14
CA PRO A 53 10.38 11.06 1.27
C PRO A 53 9.10 10.28 1.57
N MET A 54 9.17 9.35 2.53
CA MET A 54 7.99 8.52 2.90
C MET A 54 6.83 9.34 3.47
N THR A 55 7.11 10.56 3.94
CA THR A 55 6.12 11.51 4.44
C THR A 55 5.19 12.05 3.36
N ASP A 56 5.53 11.89 2.09
CA ASP A 56 4.69 12.32 0.95
C ASP A 56 3.56 11.33 0.67
N PHE A 57 3.60 10.13 1.25
CA PHE A 57 2.58 9.11 1.07
C PHE A 57 1.59 9.09 2.23
N TRP A 58 0.34 8.76 1.90
CA TRP A 58 -0.70 8.56 2.91
C TRP A 58 -0.38 7.32 3.75
N GLY A 59 -0.22 7.51 5.06
CA GLY A 59 -0.19 6.40 6.01
C GLY A 59 -1.55 5.70 6.07
N ILE A 60 -1.55 4.38 5.95
CA ILE A 60 -2.77 3.57 5.99
C ILE A 60 -2.85 2.84 7.33
N ASN A 61 -3.98 2.99 8.03
CA ASN A 61 -4.23 2.29 9.28
C ASN A 61 -4.26 0.76 9.04
N PRO A 62 -3.54 -0.04 9.85
CA PRO A 62 -3.55 -1.51 9.75
C PRO A 62 -4.95 -2.14 9.73
N ASP A 63 -5.93 -1.58 10.45
CA ASP A 63 -7.32 -2.09 10.46
C ASP A 63 -7.97 -2.06 9.07
N ILE A 64 -7.59 -1.10 8.23
CA ILE A 64 -8.05 -1.02 6.84
C ILE A 64 -7.44 -2.15 6.02
N VAL A 65 -6.16 -2.43 6.23
CA VAL A 65 -5.46 -3.53 5.55
C VAL A 65 -6.01 -4.88 5.98
N ASP A 66 -6.30 -5.05 7.27
CA ASP A 66 -6.91 -6.26 7.81
C ASP A 66 -8.31 -6.48 7.25
N ARG A 67 -9.11 -5.42 7.10
CA ARG A 67 -10.38 -5.50 6.37
C ARG A 67 -10.16 -5.94 4.92
N LEU A 68 -9.26 -5.29 4.18
CA LEU A 68 -9.00 -5.64 2.78
C LEU A 68 -8.54 -7.10 2.64
N ARG A 69 -7.72 -7.58 3.57
CA ARG A 69 -7.25 -8.97 3.60
C ARG A 69 -8.40 -9.95 3.88
N ARG A 70 -9.23 -9.65 4.88
CA ARG A 70 -10.40 -10.47 5.24
C ARG A 70 -11.40 -10.55 4.11
N ASP A 71 -11.59 -9.44 3.39
CA ASP A 71 -12.56 -9.32 2.31
C ASP A 71 -11.97 -9.77 0.95
N GLU A 72 -10.81 -10.43 0.94
CA GLU A 72 -10.10 -10.94 -0.26
C GLU A 72 -9.78 -9.87 -1.32
N HIS A 73 -9.75 -8.60 -0.92
CA HIS A 73 -9.43 -7.46 -1.78
C HIS A 73 -7.95 -7.09 -1.75
N LEU A 74 -7.12 -7.78 -0.96
CA LEU A 74 -5.68 -7.51 -0.82
C LEU A 74 -4.85 -8.65 -1.43
N LEU A 75 -3.90 -8.32 -2.29
CA LEU A 75 -2.85 -9.22 -2.74
C LEU A 75 -1.51 -8.75 -2.19
N GLU A 76 -0.92 -9.51 -1.26
CA GLU A 76 0.43 -9.24 -0.78
C GLU A 76 1.47 -9.94 -1.65
N SER A 77 2.48 -9.21 -2.13
CA SER A 77 3.57 -9.74 -2.94
C SER A 77 4.91 -9.08 -2.62
N GLU A 78 5.99 -9.64 -3.14
CA GLU A 78 7.27 -8.91 -3.24
C GLU A 78 7.14 -7.80 -4.29
N PRO A 79 7.92 -6.71 -4.17
CA PRO A 79 8.04 -5.71 -5.22
C PRO A 79 8.61 -6.36 -6.49
N PRO A 80 8.25 -5.85 -7.69
CA PRO A 80 8.93 -6.27 -8.92
C PRO A 80 10.43 -6.00 -8.80
N LEU A 81 11.24 -6.99 -9.18
CA LEU A 81 12.68 -6.82 -9.36
C LEU A 81 12.88 -6.12 -10.71
N ASP A 82 13.41 -4.90 -10.70
CA ASP A 82 13.98 -4.28 -11.90
C ASP A 82 15.35 -4.89 -12.23
#